data_AF-A0A439CLM8-F1
#
_entry.id   AF-A0A439CLM8-F1
#
_cell.length_a   1.000
_cell.length_b   1.000
_cell.length_c   1.000
_cell.angle_alpha   90.00
_cell.angle_beta   90.00
_cell.angle_gamma   90.00
#
_symmetry.space_group_name_H-M   'P 1'
#
loop_
_entity.id
_entity.type
_entity.pdbx_description
1 polymer ?
#
loop_
_entity_poly.entity_id
_entity_poly.type
_entity_poly.pdbx_seq_one_letter_code
_entity_poly.pdbx_strand_id
1 'polypeptide(L)' 'SLERSGPLAQAVRDADYYYSTILNGTRRDGDVFRLVDVLARQVGVRGIFSDWSATVTFYANCFGLF' A
#
# COMPACT_ATOMS: atom_id res chain seq x y z
N SER A 1 0.87 8.35 1.55
CA SER A 1 -0.57 8.41 1.33
C SER A 1 -0.91 7.23 0.45
N LEU A 2 -1.42 6.14 1.05
CA LEU A 2 -1.47 4.80 0.45
C LEU A 2 -2.70 4.61 -0.46
N GLU A 3 -3.74 5.42 -0.28
CA GLU A 3 -5.06 5.24 -0.91
C GLU A 3 -5.64 6.56 -1.43
N ARG A 4 -4.77 7.50 -1.82
CA ARG A 4 -5.20 8.83 -2.30
C ARG A 4 -5.77 8.82 -3.71
N SER A 5 -5.36 7.82 -4.48
CA SER A 5 -5.85 7.61 -5.85
C SER A 5 -6.85 6.47 -5.87
N GLY A 6 -7.51 6.26 -7.03
CA GLY A 6 -8.40 5.13 -7.23
C GLY A 6 -7.70 3.78 -7.13
N PRO A 7 -8.38 2.67 -7.50
CA PRO A 7 -7.81 1.33 -7.46
C PRO A 7 -6.38 1.29 -8.03
N LEU A 8 -5.44 0.74 -7.26
CA LEU A 8 -4.01 0.82 -7.54
C LEU A 8 -3.65 0.30 -8.94
N ALA A 9 -4.29 -0.77 -9.41
CA ALA A 9 -4.08 -1.29 -10.76
C ALA A 9 -4.48 -0.29 -11.85
N GLN A 10 -5.55 0.48 -11.61
CA GLN A 10 -5.97 1.54 -12.52
C GLN A 10 -5.03 2.74 -12.43
N ALA A 11 -4.70 3.17 -11.20
CA ALA A 11 -3.81 4.29 -10.97
C ALA A 11 -2.41 4.06 -11.58
N VAL A 12 -1.90 2.82 -11.55
CA VAL A 12 -0.65 2.46 -12.23
C VAL A 12 -0.78 2.51 -13.75
N ARG A 13 -1.90 2.04 -14.33
CA ARG A 13 -2.15 2.14 -15.78
C ARG A 13 -2.18 3.59 -16.25
N ASP A 14 -2.73 4.48 -15.44
CA ASP A 14 -2.86 5.90 -15.76
C ASP A 14 -1.60 6.71 -15.38
N ALA A 15 -0.54 6.04 -14.91
CA ALA A 15 0.68 6.65 -14.41
C ALA A 15 0.42 7.76 -13.37
N ASP A 16 -0.52 7.48 -12.47
CA ASP A 16 -0.96 8.42 -11.43
C ASP A 16 0.22 8.93 -10.60
N TYR A 17 0.19 10.23 -10.30
CA TYR A 17 1.26 10.93 -9.61
C TYR A 17 1.67 10.26 -8.29
N TYR A 18 0.70 9.79 -7.50
CA TYR A 18 0.97 9.22 -6.16
C TYR A 18 1.63 7.84 -6.21
N TYR A 19 1.54 7.12 -7.33
CA TYR A 19 2.17 5.81 -7.51
C TYR A 19 3.31 5.81 -8.54
N SER A 20 3.65 6.98 -9.07
CA SER A 20 4.68 7.18 -10.11
C SER A 20 6.03 6.52 -9.79
N THR A 21 6.41 6.43 -8.50
CA THR A 21 7.69 5.85 -8.06
C THR A 21 7.67 4.32 -7.93
N ILE A 22 6.49 3.69 -7.95
CA ILE A 22 6.33 2.24 -7.75
C ILE A 22 5.69 1.54 -8.95
N LEU A 23 5.44 2.24 -10.06
CA LEU A 23 4.76 1.72 -11.25
C LEU A 23 5.33 0.37 -11.74
N ASN A 24 6.65 0.22 -11.76
CA ASN A 24 7.30 -1.00 -12.25
C ASN A 24 7.11 -2.22 -11.32
N GLY A 25 6.84 -1.97 -10.03
CA GLY A 25 6.67 -3.01 -9.00
C GLY A 25 5.22 -3.41 -8.76
N THR A 26 4.27 -2.79 -9.45
CA THR A 26 2.84 -2.89 -9.13
C THR A 26 2.02 -3.26 -10.37
N ARG A 27 1.11 -4.21 -10.23
CA ARG A 27 0.28 -4.75 -11.32
C ARG A 27 -1.19 -4.94 -10.94
N ARG A 28 -1.47 -5.20 -9.67
CA ARG A 28 -2.81 -5.53 -9.14
C ARG A 28 -3.09 -4.72 -7.89
N ASP A 29 -4.37 -4.57 -7.55
CA ASP A 29 -4.77 -3.81 -6.36
C ASP A 29 -4.20 -4.38 -5.06
N GLY A 30 -4.11 -5.71 -4.96
CA GLY A 30 -3.55 -6.39 -3.79
C GLY A 30 -2.04 -6.15 -3.57
N ASP A 31 -1.33 -5.55 -4.52
CA ASP A 31 0.10 -5.25 -4.36
C ASP A 31 0.33 -4.15 -3.30
N VAL A 32 -0.71 -3.39 -2.94
CA VAL A 32 -0.68 -2.48 -1.78
C VAL A 32 -0.26 -3.20 -0.51
N PHE A 33 -0.71 -4.45 -0.30
CA PHE A 33 -0.35 -5.23 0.89
C PHE A 33 1.09 -5.73 0.86
N ARG A 34 1.68 -5.92 -0.33
CA ARG A 34 3.11 -6.20 -0.45
C ARG A 34 3.95 -4.99 -0.08
N LEU A 35 3.50 -3.80 -0.49
CA LEU A 35 4.15 -2.55 -0.08
C LEU A 35 4.08 -2.36 1.44
N VAL A 36 2.90 -2.58 2.04
CA VAL A 36 2.72 -2.54 3.49
C VAL A 36 3.62 -3.56 4.18
N ASP A 37 3.72 -4.78 3.66
CA ASP A 37 4.59 -5.84 4.21
C ASP A 37 6.08 -5.46 4.20
N VAL A 38 6.56 -4.90 3.09
CA VAL A 38 7.93 -4.39 2.99
C VAL A 38 8.17 -3.30 4.05
N LEU A 39 7.26 -2.33 4.17
CA LEU A 39 7.40 -1.25 5.14
C LEU A 39 7.37 -1.77 6.59
N ALA A 40 6.41 -2.63 6.92
CA ALA A 40 6.17 -3.09 8.28
C ALA A 40 7.22 -4.10 8.75
N ARG A 41 7.61 -5.06 7.92
CA ARG A 41 8.43 -6.22 8.33
C ARG A 41 9.86 -6.18 7.84
N GLN A 42 10.11 -5.61 6.65
CA GLN A 42 11.46 -5.59 6.08
C GLN A 42 12.20 -4.30 6.44
N VAL A 43 11.53 -3.16 6.30
CA VAL A 43 12.07 -1.85 6.70
C VAL A 43 11.90 -1.62 8.20
N GLY A 44 10.81 -2.12 8.80
CA GLY A 44 10.55 -2.00 10.24
C GLY A 44 10.18 -0.56 10.65
N VAL A 45 9.34 0.11 9.84
CA VAL A 45 8.89 1.47 10.16
C VAL A 45 8.09 1.50 11.47
N ARG A 46 8.20 2.59 12.24
CA ARG A 46 7.47 2.73 13.51
C ARG A 46 5.95 2.88 13.35
N GLY A 47 5.49 3.29 12.18
CA GLY A 47 4.08 3.48 11.88
C GLY A 47 3.86 3.76 10.41
N ILE A 48 2.66 3.47 9.93
CA ILE A 48 2.23 3.69 8.55
C ILE A 48 0.98 4.58 8.60
N PHE A 49 1.01 5.67 7.84
CA PHE A 49 -0.17 6.51 7.65
C PHE A 49 -1.04 5.94 6.52
N SER A 50 -2.31 5.69 6.82
CA SER A 50 -3.35 5.28 5.87
C SER A 50 -4.35 6.43 5.73
N ASP A 51 -4.68 6.81 4.51
CA ASP A 51 -5.71 7.83 4.26
C ASP A 51 -7.11 7.28 4.59
N TRP A 52 -7.29 5.97 4.41
CA TRP A 52 -8.49 5.22 4.80
C TRP A 52 -8.09 4.05 5.70
N SER A 53 -8.85 3.82 6.77
CA SER A 53 -8.48 2.83 7.80
C SER A 53 -8.38 1.39 7.28
N ALA A 54 -9.01 1.05 6.15
CA ALA A 54 -9.15 -0.32 5.69
C ALA A 54 -7.81 -1.05 5.45
N THR A 55 -6.89 -0.46 4.68
CA THR A 55 -5.68 -1.16 4.21
C THR A 55 -4.76 -1.58 5.36
N VAL A 56 -4.30 -0.61 6.16
CA VAL A 56 -3.34 -0.90 7.23
C VAL A 56 -4.01 -1.72 8.33
N THR A 57 -5.28 -1.45 8.67
CA THR A 57 -6.00 -2.23 9.69
C THR A 57 -6.21 -3.68 9.25
N PHE A 58 -6.60 -3.91 7.99
CA PHE A 58 -6.76 -5.26 7.47
C PHE A 58 -5.44 -6.03 7.52
N TYR A 59 -4.35 -5.43 7.05
CA TYR A 59 -3.02 -6.05 7.12
C TYR A 59 -2.62 -6.37 8.56
N ALA A 60 -2.74 -5.39 9.46
CA ALA A 60 -2.38 -5.58 10.87
C ALA A 60 -3.22 -6.68 11.54
N ASN A 61 -4.49 -6.84 11.15
CA ASN A 61 -5.34 -7.94 11.62
C ASN A 61 -4.84 -9.30 11.14
N CYS A 62 -4.54 -9.43 9.85
CA CYS A 62 -4.06 -10.69 9.28
C CYS A 62 -2.74 -11.17 9.87
N PHE A 63 -1.89 -10.24 10.32
CA PHE A 63 -0.55 -10.56 10.82
C PHE A 63 -0.36 -10.38 12.33
N GLY A 64 -1.44 -10.10 13.07
CA GLY A 64 -1.41 -9.99 14.53
C GLY A 64 -0.53 -8.85 15.04
N LEU A 65 -0.60 -7.68 14.40
CA LEU A 65 0.19 -6.48 14.74
C LEU A 65 -0.52 -5.51 15.68
N PHE A 66 -1.54 -6.00 16.40
CA PHE A 66 -2.28 -5.28 17.42
C PHE A 66 -1.95 -5.81 18.82
#